data_AF-A0A3N5TT42-F1
#
_entry.id   AF-A0A3N5TT42-F1
#
_cell.length_a   1.000
_cell.length_b   1.000
_cell.length_c   1.000
_cell.angle_alpha   90.00
_cell.angle_beta   90.00
_cell.angle_gamma   90.00
#
_symmetry.space_group_name_H-M   'P 1'
#
loop_
_entity.id
_entity.type
_entity.pdbx_description
1 polymer ?
#
loop_
_entity_poly.entity_id
_entity_poly.type
_entity_poly.pdbx_seq_one_letter_code
_entity_poly.pdbx_strand_id
1 'polypeptide(L)'
;MRTTLNCPYPHQTACQGEQPDHYGLMLLVSEKNIARVSFCYAVIVVGLMTLASGALFITKKVATLEKDLSQLEEAFIAEQKSQLKIDVDDLLGRIETQNTRMNQRLQESLATRVEEARRIASSLSATMGDHLPLEKRTAMIREAIRPIRLNENLGYFFILTLDGQAILYPADPDAEGSNFLTNNIGGGPEVIRAMINIAREQGRGFVRYHWTKPKRDDGKLFEKISYVTLFEPLGWLIGTGEYVDDLDALARASVAEELCASLSAEGNDYFFVYDVHNLQGGEDFATMLVNSNRPDLVGQKISDDYPDAHGTEFRKIFLEGIRNTGETYVVYWYQKP
;
A
#
# COMPACT_ATOMS: atom_id res chain seq x y z
N MET A 1 -71.70 61.18 72.05
CA MET A 1 -72.46 61.60 73.25
C MET A 1 -71.93 60.84 74.45
N ARG A 2 -71.76 61.55 75.57
CA ARG A 2 -71.27 61.06 76.87
C ARG A 2 -71.93 59.75 77.30
N THR A 3 -71.17 58.88 77.98
CA THR A 3 -71.49 58.51 79.37
C THR A 3 -70.33 57.79 80.05
N THR A 4 -69.76 58.46 81.05
CA THR A 4 -69.05 57.91 82.20
C THR A 4 -70.03 57.13 83.09
N LEU A 5 -69.57 56.04 83.73
CA LEU A 5 -70.20 55.53 84.95
C LEU A 5 -69.14 55.05 85.93
N ASN A 6 -69.29 55.57 87.15
CA ASN A 6 -68.47 55.44 88.34
C ASN A 6 -68.43 54.01 88.92
N CYS A 7 -67.31 53.69 89.58
CA CYS A 7 -67.18 52.65 90.61
C CYS A 7 -68.00 52.97 91.87
N PRO A 8 -68.22 51.99 92.78
CA PRO A 8 -67.34 51.92 93.96
C PRO A 8 -67.07 50.51 94.54
N TYR A 9 -65.78 50.27 94.86
CA TYR A 9 -65.08 49.47 95.92
C TYR A 9 -65.85 48.67 97.01
N PRO A 10 -65.18 47.86 97.89
CA PRO A 10 -63.78 47.34 97.90
C PRO A 10 -63.64 45.84 98.30
N HIS A 11 -62.48 45.22 98.03
CA HIS A 11 -61.59 44.66 99.07
C HIS A 11 -60.27 44.20 98.45
N GLN A 12 -59.18 44.71 99.02
CA GLN A 12 -57.78 44.43 98.70
C GLN A 12 -57.30 43.14 99.35
N THR A 13 -56.50 42.37 98.61
CA THR A 13 -55.11 41.94 98.95
C THR A 13 -54.51 41.30 97.67
N ALA A 14 -53.62 41.97 96.93
CA ALA A 14 -52.14 41.93 97.09
C ALA A 14 -51.58 40.51 96.80
N CYS A 15 -50.71 40.21 95.82
CA CYS A 15 -49.69 40.97 95.12
C CYS A 15 -49.29 40.33 93.76
N GLN A 16 -48.98 41.18 92.77
CA GLN A 16 -47.84 41.17 91.81
C GLN A 16 -47.40 39.83 91.20
N GLY A 17 -47.50 39.62 89.87
CA GLY A 17 -46.59 40.14 88.82
C GLY A 17 -45.65 38.99 88.40
N GLU A 18 -45.33 38.63 87.16
CA GLU A 18 -45.30 39.26 85.83
C GLU A 18 -45.48 38.16 84.75
N GLN A 19 -46.04 38.51 83.58
CA GLN A 19 -45.84 37.82 82.28
C GLN A 19 -44.73 38.56 81.52
N PRO A 20 -44.21 38.09 80.36
CA PRO A 20 -44.22 36.76 79.72
C PRO A 20 -42.76 36.34 79.32
N ASP A 21 -42.54 35.21 78.65
CA ASP A 21 -41.52 35.19 77.57
C ASP A 21 -41.63 33.94 76.67
N HIS A 22 -41.79 34.24 75.38
CA HIS A 22 -41.64 33.35 74.24
C HIS A 22 -40.14 33.00 74.04
N TYR A 23 -39.87 32.03 73.14
CA TYR A 23 -38.55 31.58 72.63
C TYR A 23 -37.89 30.40 73.37
N GLY A 24 -38.59 29.27 73.42
CA GLY A 24 -37.96 27.95 73.62
C GLY A 24 -37.28 27.45 72.35
N LEU A 25 -36.23 28.13 71.87
CA LEU A 25 -35.20 27.45 71.06
C LEU A 25 -34.38 26.63 72.07
N MET A 26 -34.75 25.35 72.19
CA MET A 26 -34.20 24.36 73.10
C MET A 26 -32.66 24.46 73.17
N LEU A 27 -32.13 24.95 74.30
CA LEU A 27 -30.71 24.93 74.60
C LEU A 27 -30.27 23.47 74.77
N LEU A 28 -29.81 22.84 73.69
CA LEU A 28 -29.18 21.50 73.68
C LEU A 28 -27.89 21.44 74.53
N VAL A 29 -27.40 22.59 74.97
CA VAL A 29 -26.15 22.76 75.71
C VAL A 29 -26.47 23.29 77.11
N SER A 30 -26.00 22.58 78.13
CA SER A 30 -26.05 22.93 79.55
C SER A 30 -24.64 22.84 80.15
N GLU A 31 -24.38 23.50 81.28
CA GLU A 31 -23.06 23.48 81.92
C GLU A 31 -22.54 22.06 82.23
N LYS A 32 -23.46 21.10 82.50
CA LYS A 32 -23.10 19.72 82.84
C LYS A 32 -22.76 18.84 81.64
N ASN A 33 -23.20 19.19 80.42
CA ASN A 33 -23.02 18.37 79.22
C ASN A 33 -22.22 19.05 78.10
N ILE A 34 -21.87 20.34 78.25
CA ILE A 34 -21.12 21.12 77.25
C ILE A 34 -19.82 20.44 76.81
N ALA A 35 -19.04 19.88 77.75
CA ALA A 35 -17.79 19.20 77.42
C ALA A 35 -18.00 17.96 76.54
N ARG A 36 -19.06 17.18 76.80
CA ARG A 36 -19.39 15.98 76.01
C ARG A 36 -19.95 16.34 74.64
N VAL A 37 -20.82 17.35 74.56
CA VAL A 37 -21.38 17.82 73.29
C VAL A 37 -20.29 18.42 72.40
N SER A 38 -19.40 19.26 72.95
CA SER A 38 -18.26 19.82 72.22
C SER A 38 -17.28 18.74 71.74
N PHE A 39 -17.03 17.70 72.56
CA PHE A 39 -16.20 16.56 72.16
C PHE A 39 -16.84 15.75 71.02
N CYS A 40 -18.12 15.39 71.12
CA CYS A 40 -18.84 14.68 70.06
C CYS A 40 -18.88 15.49 68.75
N TYR A 41 -19.12 16.80 68.84
CA TYR A 41 -19.07 17.70 67.69
C TYR A 41 -17.68 17.72 67.05
N ALA A 42 -16.61 17.83 67.84
CA ALA A 42 -15.24 17.78 67.33
C ALA A 42 -14.93 16.45 66.62
N VAL A 43 -15.36 15.31 67.18
CA VAL A 43 -15.20 13.99 66.55
C VAL A 43 -15.95 13.89 65.23
N ILE A 44 -17.19 14.41 65.16
CA ILE A 44 -17.98 14.42 63.92
C ILE A 44 -17.31 15.30 62.87
N VAL A 45 -16.85 16.50 63.24
CA VAL A 45 -16.16 17.42 62.32
C VAL A 45 -14.89 16.78 61.78
N VAL A 46 -14.06 16.18 62.63
CA VAL A 46 -12.85 15.48 62.21
C VAL A 46 -13.20 14.28 61.31
N GLY A 47 -14.22 13.49 61.67
CA GLY A 47 -14.70 12.37 60.84
C GLY A 47 -15.20 12.81 59.46
N LEU A 48 -15.93 13.92 59.37
CA LEU A 48 -16.39 14.47 58.09
C LEU A 48 -15.21 15.02 57.27
N MET A 49 -14.25 15.67 57.91
CA MET A 49 -13.04 16.16 57.24
C MET A 49 -12.14 15.02 56.73
N THR A 50 -12.02 13.91 57.46
CA THR A 50 -11.26 12.73 57.00
C THR A 50 -11.98 12.02 55.87
N LEU A 51 -13.31 11.88 55.92
CA LEU A 51 -14.09 11.34 54.81
C LEU A 51 -14.02 12.22 53.56
N ALA A 52 -14.12 13.55 53.72
CA ALA A 52 -14.03 14.49 52.61
C ALA A 52 -12.63 14.49 51.97
N SER A 53 -11.57 14.47 52.78
CA SER A 53 -10.19 14.38 52.27
C SER A 53 -9.88 13.03 51.62
N GLY A 54 -10.40 11.92 52.18
CA GLY A 54 -10.34 10.59 51.58
C GLY A 54 -11.08 10.50 50.26
N ALA A 55 -12.32 11.02 50.19
CA ALA A 55 -13.09 11.08 48.94
C ALA A 55 -12.36 11.91 47.87
N LEU A 56 -11.77 13.06 48.25
CA LEU A 56 -10.98 13.90 47.35
C LEU A 56 -9.70 13.19 46.87
N PHE A 57 -9.04 12.42 47.73
CA PHE A 57 -7.87 11.63 47.35
C PHE A 57 -8.25 10.51 46.37
N ILE A 58 -9.35 9.80 46.62
CA ILE A 58 -9.85 8.73 45.74
C ILE A 58 -10.20 9.28 44.37
N THR A 59 -10.98 10.38 44.29
CA THR A 59 -11.36 10.97 43.00
C THR A 59 -10.14 11.43 42.21
N LYS A 60 -9.14 12.05 42.88
CA LYS A 60 -7.87 12.40 42.23
C LYS A 60 -7.11 11.17 41.74
N LYS A 61 -7.08 10.08 42.51
CA LYS A 61 -6.40 8.84 42.09
C LYS A 61 -7.08 8.16 40.92
N VAL A 62 -8.41 8.09 40.91
CA VAL A 62 -9.19 7.56 39.78
C VAL A 62 -8.93 8.40 38.52
N ALA A 63 -9.04 9.74 38.62
CA ALA A 63 -8.77 10.62 37.49
C ALA A 63 -7.32 10.53 36.98
N THR A 64 -6.35 10.30 37.89
CA THR A 64 -4.95 10.08 37.49
C THR A 64 -4.79 8.74 36.78
N LEU A 65 -5.41 7.67 37.28
CA LEU A 65 -5.36 6.34 36.65
C LEU A 65 -6.00 6.33 35.27
N GLU A 66 -7.13 7.00 35.08
CA GLU A 66 -7.78 7.14 33.77
C GLU A 66 -6.86 7.87 32.78
N LYS A 67 -6.17 8.93 33.24
CA LYS A 67 -5.20 9.64 32.43
C LYS A 67 -3.98 8.77 32.09
N ASP A 68 -3.42 8.07 33.08
CA ASP A 68 -2.26 7.21 32.89
C ASP A 68 -2.59 6.05 31.91
N LEU A 69 -3.81 5.49 32.00
CA LEU A 69 -4.31 4.47 31.07
C LEU A 69 -4.40 5.02 29.64
N SER A 70 -5.03 6.18 29.47
CA SER A 70 -5.15 6.83 28.15
C SER A 70 -3.77 7.14 27.55
N GLN A 71 -2.81 7.61 28.36
CA GLN A 71 -1.45 7.87 27.90
C GLN A 71 -0.70 6.60 27.54
N LEU A 72 -0.89 5.53 28.29
CA LEU A 72 -0.30 4.22 28.00
C LEU A 72 -0.87 3.66 26.68
N GLU A 73 -2.17 3.79 26.46
CA GLU A 73 -2.82 3.38 25.21
C GLU A 73 -2.30 4.19 24.02
N GLU A 74 -2.24 5.52 24.12
CA GLU A 74 -1.68 6.38 23.08
C GLU A 74 -0.22 6.04 22.76
N ALA A 75 0.61 5.84 23.78
CA ALA A 75 2.01 5.46 23.62
C ALA A 75 2.16 4.08 22.98
N PHE A 76 1.34 3.11 23.41
CA PHE A 76 1.33 1.77 22.83
C PHE A 76 0.93 1.81 21.35
N ILE A 77 -0.14 2.51 21.00
CA ILE A 77 -0.57 2.66 19.60
C ILE A 77 0.48 3.39 18.77
N ALA A 78 1.11 4.44 19.30
CA ALA A 78 2.19 5.15 18.61
C ALA A 78 3.38 4.23 18.30
N GLU A 79 3.77 3.40 19.27
CA GLU A 79 4.84 2.41 19.09
C GLU A 79 4.47 1.36 18.04
N GLN A 80 3.25 0.79 18.11
CA GLN A 80 2.77 -0.18 17.13
C GLN A 80 2.72 0.40 15.71
N LYS A 81 2.29 1.67 15.57
CA LYS A 81 2.32 2.37 14.28
C LYS A 81 3.75 2.51 13.75
N SER A 82 4.70 2.89 14.61
CA SER A 82 6.11 2.99 14.22
C SER A 82 6.67 1.65 13.74
N GLN A 83 6.37 0.56 14.44
CA GLN A 83 6.82 -0.78 14.04
C GLN A 83 6.18 -1.22 12.72
N LEU A 84 4.86 -1.06 12.56
CA LEU A 84 4.16 -1.39 11.32
C LEU A 84 4.73 -0.64 10.12
N LYS A 85 5.12 0.63 10.30
CA LYS A 85 5.77 1.40 9.24
C LYS A 85 7.11 0.80 8.84
N ILE A 86 7.96 0.44 9.80
CA ILE A 86 9.26 -0.19 9.52
C ILE A 86 9.06 -1.49 8.73
N ASP A 87 8.08 -2.29 9.14
CA ASP A 87 7.81 -3.57 8.51
C ASP A 87 7.26 -3.41 7.07
N VAL A 88 6.39 -2.42 6.85
CA VAL A 88 5.90 -2.07 5.50
C VAL A 88 7.02 -1.50 4.62
N ASP A 89 7.87 -0.63 5.16
CA ASP A 89 8.99 -0.03 4.44
C ASP A 89 10.03 -1.11 4.04
N ASP A 90 10.30 -2.10 4.90
CA ASP A 90 11.14 -3.27 4.56
C ASP A 90 10.52 -4.08 3.41
N LEU A 91 9.21 -4.37 3.50
CA LEU A 91 8.49 -5.10 2.47
C LEU A 91 8.56 -4.38 1.11
N LEU A 92 8.37 -3.05 1.10
CA LEU A 92 8.50 -2.23 -0.09
C LEU A 92 9.93 -2.29 -0.66
N GLY A 93 10.95 -2.21 0.19
CA GLY A 93 12.35 -2.33 -0.24
C GLY A 93 12.67 -3.69 -0.85
N ARG A 94 12.08 -4.78 -0.33
CA ARG A 94 12.20 -6.12 -0.90
C ARG A 94 11.55 -6.24 -2.28
N ILE A 95 10.34 -5.68 -2.44
CA ILE A 95 9.63 -5.62 -3.74
C ILE A 95 10.47 -4.84 -4.77
N GLU A 96 10.99 -3.67 -4.39
CA GLU A 96 11.80 -2.83 -5.27
C GLU A 96 13.10 -3.52 -5.69
N THR A 97 13.77 -4.17 -4.74
CA THR A 97 14.98 -4.96 -5.00
C THR A 97 14.69 -6.09 -5.98
N GLN A 98 13.58 -6.80 -5.80
CA GLN A 98 13.23 -7.92 -6.69
C GLN A 98 12.90 -7.43 -8.11
N ASN A 99 12.12 -6.36 -8.23
CA ASN A 99 11.84 -5.73 -9.53
C ASN A 99 13.13 -5.31 -10.24
N THR A 100 14.07 -4.70 -9.51
CA THR A 100 15.37 -4.29 -10.06
C THR A 100 16.19 -5.50 -10.53
N ARG A 101 16.29 -6.55 -9.71
CA ARG A 101 16.98 -7.80 -10.09
C ARG A 101 16.37 -8.44 -11.32
N MET A 102 15.05 -8.45 -11.42
CA MET A 102 14.38 -9.05 -12.56
C MET A 102 14.59 -8.26 -13.85
N ASN A 103 14.52 -6.92 -13.78
CA ASN A 103 14.85 -6.04 -14.90
C ASN A 103 16.30 -6.23 -15.37
N GLN A 104 17.23 -6.37 -14.44
CA GLN A 104 18.64 -6.65 -14.77
C GLN A 104 18.80 -8.01 -15.45
N ARG A 105 18.19 -9.07 -14.90
CA ARG A 105 18.22 -10.42 -15.49
C ARG A 105 17.61 -10.44 -16.89
N LEU A 106 16.53 -9.68 -17.12
CA LEU A 106 15.93 -9.52 -18.44
C LEU A 106 16.94 -8.90 -19.41
N GLN A 107 17.56 -7.79 -19.05
CA GLN A 107 18.54 -7.10 -19.89
C GLN A 107 19.73 -8.01 -20.22
N GLU A 108 20.27 -8.70 -19.22
CA GLU A 108 21.36 -9.68 -19.41
C GLU A 108 20.94 -10.83 -20.32
N SER A 109 19.72 -11.34 -20.16
CA SER A 109 19.16 -12.41 -21.00
C SER A 109 19.02 -11.96 -22.45
N LEU A 110 18.45 -10.77 -22.70
CA LEU A 110 18.31 -10.21 -24.04
C LEU A 110 19.66 -10.01 -24.72
N ALA A 111 20.63 -9.44 -24.01
CA ALA A 111 21.98 -9.24 -24.55
C ALA A 111 22.65 -10.57 -24.91
N THR A 112 22.56 -11.56 -24.02
CA THR A 112 23.12 -12.91 -24.23
C THR A 112 22.50 -13.56 -25.46
N ARG A 113 21.17 -13.53 -25.57
CA ARG A 113 20.43 -14.16 -26.67
C ARG A 113 20.74 -13.52 -28.03
N VAL A 114 20.85 -12.19 -28.09
CA VAL A 114 21.25 -11.50 -29.33
C VAL A 114 22.69 -11.83 -29.70
N GLU A 115 23.59 -11.95 -28.73
CA GLU A 115 24.98 -12.35 -28.98
C GLU A 115 25.08 -13.80 -29.50
N GLU A 116 24.26 -14.72 -28.98
CA GLU A 116 24.12 -16.08 -29.53
C GLU A 116 23.67 -16.06 -30.99
N ALA A 117 22.62 -15.29 -31.31
CA ALA A 117 22.14 -15.14 -32.69
C ALA A 117 23.19 -14.51 -33.61
N ARG A 118 23.92 -13.49 -33.12
CA ARG A 118 25.03 -12.86 -33.84
C ARG A 118 26.15 -13.86 -34.11
N ARG A 119 26.49 -14.72 -33.14
CA ARG A 119 27.50 -15.80 -33.32
C ARG A 119 27.06 -16.85 -34.33
N ILE A 120 25.77 -17.23 -34.35
CA ILE A 120 25.22 -18.11 -35.38
C ILE A 120 25.39 -17.47 -36.76
N ALA A 121 25.01 -16.19 -36.90
CA ALA A 121 25.20 -15.44 -38.15
C ALA A 121 26.67 -15.33 -38.56
N SER A 122 27.58 -15.03 -37.62
CA SER A 122 29.02 -14.98 -37.84
C SER A 122 29.57 -16.33 -38.31
N SER A 123 29.21 -17.42 -37.62
CA SER A 123 29.68 -18.76 -37.96
C SER A 123 29.23 -19.17 -39.36
N LEU A 124 27.95 -18.98 -39.67
CA LEU A 124 27.40 -19.29 -41.00
C LEU A 124 28.03 -18.44 -42.09
N SER A 125 28.19 -17.13 -41.86
CA SER A 125 28.85 -16.22 -42.79
C SER A 125 30.30 -16.61 -43.06
N ALA A 126 31.03 -17.03 -42.03
CA ALA A 126 32.43 -17.48 -42.16
C ALA A 126 32.53 -18.82 -42.91
N THR A 127 31.67 -19.80 -42.59
CA THR A 127 31.67 -21.12 -43.26
C THR A 127 31.29 -21.01 -44.74
N MET A 128 30.33 -20.15 -45.08
CA MET A 128 29.87 -19.95 -46.46
C MET A 128 30.81 -19.08 -47.30
N GLY A 129 31.71 -18.31 -46.66
CA GLY A 129 32.61 -17.38 -47.34
C GLY A 129 31.91 -16.48 -48.37
N ASP A 130 32.66 -15.96 -49.34
CA ASP A 130 32.11 -15.15 -50.45
C ASP A 130 31.80 -15.95 -51.72
N HIS A 131 31.96 -17.27 -51.67
CA HIS A 131 31.73 -18.15 -52.82
C HIS A 131 30.24 -18.48 -53.05
N LEU A 132 29.40 -18.27 -52.02
CA LEU A 132 27.94 -18.36 -52.13
C LEU A 132 27.33 -16.97 -52.42
N PRO A 133 26.35 -16.87 -53.35
CA PRO A 133 25.61 -15.64 -53.58
C PRO A 133 25.03 -15.08 -52.28
N LEU A 134 25.05 -13.75 -52.12
CA LEU A 134 24.54 -13.06 -50.92
C LEU A 134 23.12 -13.52 -50.55
N GLU A 135 22.23 -13.62 -51.54
CA GLU A 135 20.85 -14.11 -51.35
C GLU A 135 20.79 -15.48 -50.66
N LYS A 136 21.64 -16.44 -51.07
CA LYS A 136 21.70 -17.75 -50.44
C LYS A 136 22.24 -17.68 -49.02
N ARG A 137 23.29 -16.88 -48.77
CA ARG A 137 23.83 -16.68 -47.41
C ARG A 137 22.78 -16.05 -46.50
N THR A 138 22.06 -15.05 -47.00
CA THR A 138 20.97 -14.38 -46.28
C THR A 138 19.85 -15.34 -45.93
N ALA A 139 19.38 -16.13 -46.90
CA ALA A 139 18.35 -17.13 -46.66
C ALA A 139 18.80 -18.15 -45.61
N MET A 140 20.03 -18.66 -45.68
CA MET A 140 20.51 -19.66 -44.71
C MET A 140 20.63 -19.10 -43.29
N ILE A 141 21.15 -17.88 -43.10
CA ILE A 141 21.22 -17.24 -41.78
C ILE A 141 19.81 -16.97 -41.24
N ARG A 142 18.93 -16.42 -42.09
CA ARG A 142 17.54 -16.13 -41.76
C ARG A 142 16.82 -17.39 -41.28
N GLU A 143 16.88 -18.47 -42.04
CA GLU A 143 16.20 -19.72 -41.71
C GLU A 143 16.84 -20.47 -40.52
N ALA A 144 18.13 -20.26 -40.24
CA ALA A 144 18.76 -20.79 -39.03
C ALA A 144 18.28 -20.10 -37.75
N ILE A 145 18.03 -18.79 -37.80
CA ILE A 145 17.60 -17.99 -36.64
C ILE A 145 16.07 -18.01 -36.50
N ARG A 146 15.32 -18.10 -37.61
CA ARG A 146 13.85 -18.09 -37.65
C ARG A 146 13.16 -19.03 -36.66
N PRO A 147 13.57 -20.29 -36.43
CA PRO A 147 12.84 -21.18 -35.53
C PRO A 147 13.05 -20.85 -34.04
N ILE A 148 14.04 -20.02 -33.70
CA ILE A 148 14.34 -19.69 -32.31
C ILE A 148 13.26 -18.74 -31.77
N ARG A 149 12.48 -19.24 -30.81
CA ARG A 149 11.40 -18.53 -30.14
C ARG A 149 11.70 -18.40 -28.65
N LEU A 150 11.14 -17.36 -28.05
CA LEU A 150 11.34 -16.94 -26.67
C LEU A 150 9.96 -16.80 -26.02
N ASN A 151 9.91 -16.94 -24.69
CA ASN A 151 8.73 -16.64 -23.86
C ASN A 151 7.41 -17.13 -24.49
N GLU A 152 7.22 -18.46 -24.53
CA GLU A 152 6.00 -19.10 -25.05
C GLU A 152 5.63 -18.72 -26.50
N ASN A 153 6.63 -18.38 -27.32
CA ASN A 153 6.52 -17.91 -28.70
C ASN A 153 6.08 -16.45 -28.89
N LEU A 154 6.10 -15.63 -27.83
CA LEU A 154 5.86 -14.19 -27.91
C LEU A 154 7.13 -13.43 -28.32
N GLY A 155 8.29 -13.88 -27.88
CA GLY A 155 9.57 -13.28 -28.24
C GLY A 155 10.20 -13.95 -29.46
N TYR A 156 10.85 -13.14 -30.29
CA TYR A 156 11.44 -13.53 -31.56
C TYR A 156 12.63 -12.63 -31.91
N PHE A 157 13.57 -13.19 -32.66
CA PHE A 157 14.62 -12.40 -33.28
C PHE A 157 14.09 -11.66 -34.51
N PHE A 158 14.57 -10.45 -34.72
CA PHE A 158 14.39 -9.70 -35.95
C PHE A 158 15.75 -9.27 -36.50
N ILE A 159 15.85 -9.18 -37.83
CA ILE A 159 17.05 -8.75 -38.53
C ILE A 159 16.64 -7.70 -39.55
N LEU A 160 17.27 -6.54 -39.49
CA LEU A 160 17.07 -5.44 -40.43
C LEU A 160 18.41 -5.07 -41.05
N THR A 161 18.43 -4.60 -42.29
CA THR A 161 19.59 -3.91 -42.84
C THR A 161 19.72 -2.51 -42.23
N LEU A 162 20.90 -1.90 -42.32
CA LEU A 162 21.12 -0.52 -41.84
C LEU A 162 20.38 0.55 -42.66
N ASP A 163 19.76 0.19 -43.78
CA ASP A 163 18.87 0.98 -44.63
C ASP A 163 17.39 0.63 -44.43
N GLY A 164 17.07 -0.19 -43.42
CA GLY A 164 15.70 -0.44 -42.94
C GLY A 164 14.97 -1.61 -43.59
N GLN A 165 15.61 -2.37 -44.48
CA GLN A 165 14.98 -3.55 -45.08
C GLN A 165 14.86 -4.68 -44.07
N ALA A 166 13.67 -5.27 -43.95
CA ALA A 166 13.45 -6.42 -43.09
C ALA A 166 14.01 -7.71 -43.72
N ILE A 167 14.99 -8.31 -43.04
CA ILE A 167 15.59 -9.59 -43.44
C ILE A 167 14.90 -10.77 -42.74
N LEU A 168 14.61 -10.63 -41.44
CA LEU A 168 13.91 -11.63 -40.64
C LEU A 168 12.88 -10.91 -39.77
N TYR A 169 11.60 -11.27 -39.93
CA TYR A 169 10.53 -10.75 -39.09
C TYR A 169 9.43 -11.81 -38.89
N PRO A 170 9.60 -12.74 -37.93
CA PRO A 170 8.70 -13.88 -37.80
C PRO A 170 7.31 -13.55 -37.27
N ALA A 171 7.10 -12.34 -36.75
CA ALA A 171 5.79 -11.89 -36.27
C ALA A 171 4.83 -11.61 -37.44
N ASP A 172 5.37 -11.19 -38.59
CA ASP A 172 4.65 -11.01 -39.85
C ASP A 172 5.62 -11.29 -41.02
N PRO A 173 5.72 -12.56 -41.45
CA PRO A 173 6.63 -12.95 -42.52
C PRO A 173 6.36 -12.25 -43.87
N ASP A 174 5.14 -11.80 -44.12
CA ASP A 174 4.76 -11.14 -45.38
C ASP A 174 5.38 -9.73 -45.50
N ALA A 175 5.81 -9.15 -44.38
CA ALA A 175 6.53 -7.88 -44.35
C ALA A 175 8.04 -8.00 -44.65
N GLU A 176 8.60 -9.22 -44.70
CA GLU A 176 10.02 -9.43 -45.02
C GLU A 176 10.35 -8.94 -46.44
N GLY A 177 11.49 -8.28 -46.61
CA GLY A 177 11.93 -7.63 -47.85
C GLY A 177 11.43 -6.19 -48.03
N SER A 178 10.40 -5.77 -47.29
CA SER A 178 9.93 -4.37 -47.27
C SER A 178 10.86 -3.48 -46.43
N ASN A 179 10.75 -2.16 -46.62
CA ASN A 179 11.57 -1.18 -45.89
C ASN A 179 10.77 -0.55 -44.73
N PHE A 180 11.19 -0.83 -43.50
CA PHE A 180 10.52 -0.35 -42.29
C PHE A 180 10.79 1.13 -41.98
N LEU A 181 11.69 1.79 -42.74
CA LEU A 181 11.86 3.25 -42.68
C LEU A 181 10.84 4.01 -43.53
N THR A 182 10.11 3.33 -44.42
CA THR A 182 9.14 3.96 -45.34
C THR A 182 7.71 3.46 -45.12
N ASN A 183 7.53 2.29 -44.52
CA ASN A 183 6.22 1.78 -44.13
C ASN A 183 5.91 2.06 -42.65
N ASN A 184 4.63 2.07 -42.29
CA ASN A 184 4.17 2.27 -40.91
C ASN A 184 3.97 0.93 -40.19
N ILE A 185 4.84 -0.05 -40.41
CA ILE A 185 4.73 -1.35 -39.74
C ILE A 185 5.04 -1.19 -38.25
N GLY A 186 4.20 -1.78 -37.42
CA GLY A 186 4.35 -1.78 -35.97
C GLY A 186 4.41 -0.37 -35.39
N GLY A 187 5.51 -0.05 -34.69
CA GLY A 187 5.76 1.27 -34.08
C GLY A 187 6.20 2.35 -35.06
N GLY A 188 6.35 2.02 -36.35
CA GLY A 188 6.67 2.95 -37.42
C GLY A 188 8.15 3.32 -37.56
N PRO A 189 8.50 4.18 -38.54
CA PRO A 189 9.88 4.44 -38.96
C PRO A 189 10.81 5.01 -37.89
N GLU A 190 10.30 5.81 -36.94
CA GLU A 190 11.13 6.44 -35.90
C GLU A 190 11.81 5.41 -35.00
N VAL A 191 11.10 4.33 -34.68
CA VAL A 191 11.63 3.22 -33.88
C VAL A 191 12.82 2.58 -34.58
N ILE A 192 12.69 2.36 -35.90
CA ILE A 192 13.71 1.72 -36.72
C ILE A 192 14.94 2.63 -36.87
N ARG A 193 14.73 3.94 -37.02
CA ARG A 193 15.85 4.91 -37.01
C ARG A 193 16.60 4.91 -35.69
N ALA A 194 15.89 4.89 -34.57
CA ALA A 194 16.51 4.83 -33.24
C ALA A 194 17.38 3.57 -33.09
N MET A 195 16.86 2.40 -33.50
CA MET A 195 17.60 1.14 -33.50
C MET A 195 18.85 1.20 -34.38
N ILE A 196 18.72 1.69 -35.62
CA ILE A 196 19.83 1.82 -36.57
C ILE A 196 20.90 2.78 -36.03
N ASN A 197 20.50 3.90 -35.42
CA ASN A 197 21.43 4.85 -34.82
C ASN A 197 22.21 4.21 -33.66
N ILE A 198 21.56 3.47 -32.77
CA ILE A 198 22.23 2.71 -31.71
C ILE A 198 23.25 1.73 -32.30
N ALA A 199 22.86 0.96 -33.32
CA ALA A 199 23.76 0.01 -33.96
C ALA A 199 24.95 0.70 -34.65
N ARG A 200 24.76 1.87 -35.28
CA ARG A 200 25.84 2.60 -35.96
C ARG A 200 26.79 3.32 -35.01
N GLU A 201 26.26 3.99 -33.99
CA GLU A 201 27.05 4.85 -33.11
C GLU A 201 27.69 4.08 -31.96
N GLN A 202 26.97 3.10 -31.41
CA GLN A 202 27.37 2.38 -30.19
C GLN A 202 27.71 0.92 -30.48
N GLY A 203 27.41 0.42 -31.68
CA GLY A 203 27.55 -0.99 -32.06
C GLY A 203 26.46 -1.89 -31.46
N ARG A 204 25.92 -1.54 -30.28
CA ARG A 204 24.90 -2.30 -29.56
C ARG A 204 24.24 -1.46 -28.49
N GLY A 205 23.04 -1.83 -28.08
CA GLY A 205 22.37 -1.16 -26.96
C GLY A 205 20.93 -1.60 -26.76
N PHE A 206 20.31 -1.05 -25.72
CA PHE A 206 18.90 -1.22 -25.43
C PHE A 206 18.06 -0.12 -26.07
N VAL A 207 16.85 -0.46 -26.48
CA VAL A 207 15.84 0.46 -27.01
C VAL A 207 14.49 0.10 -26.41
N ARG A 208 13.76 1.11 -25.93
CA ARG A 208 12.40 0.99 -25.40
C ARG A 208 11.46 1.74 -26.33
N TYR A 209 10.42 1.07 -26.81
CA TYR A 209 9.53 1.56 -27.86
C TYR A 209 8.20 0.84 -27.80
N HIS A 210 7.25 1.24 -28.65
CA HIS A 210 5.95 0.58 -28.76
C HIS A 210 5.88 -0.25 -30.05
N TRP A 211 5.37 -1.48 -29.96
CA TRP A 211 5.29 -2.41 -31.10
C TRP A 211 4.04 -3.30 -31.02
N THR A 212 3.60 -3.82 -32.17
CA THR A 212 2.47 -4.77 -32.26
C THR A 212 2.88 -6.16 -31.79
N LYS A 213 2.03 -6.85 -31.02
CA LYS A 213 2.28 -8.23 -30.58
C LYS A 213 2.02 -9.25 -31.71
N PRO A 214 2.79 -10.35 -31.80
CA PRO A 214 2.48 -11.43 -32.73
C PRO A 214 1.06 -11.97 -32.52
N LYS A 215 0.39 -12.39 -33.60
CA LYS A 215 -0.95 -13.01 -33.57
C LYS A 215 -2.07 -12.14 -32.95
N ARG A 216 -1.81 -10.84 -32.73
CA ARG A 216 -2.83 -9.84 -32.41
C ARG A 216 -2.92 -8.86 -33.56
N ASP A 217 -4.04 -8.90 -34.28
CA ASP A 217 -4.29 -8.09 -35.47
C ASP A 217 -5.21 -6.89 -35.18
N ASP A 218 -5.22 -6.43 -33.92
CA ASP A 218 -5.99 -5.26 -33.49
C ASP A 218 -5.23 -3.94 -33.73
N GLY A 219 -4.01 -4.01 -34.27
CA GLY A 219 -3.13 -2.85 -34.48
C GLY A 219 -2.67 -2.18 -33.17
N LYS A 220 -2.94 -2.79 -32.01
CA LYS A 220 -2.61 -2.19 -30.72
C LYS A 220 -1.11 -2.26 -30.48
N LEU A 221 -0.56 -1.13 -30.07
CA LEU A 221 0.86 -1.04 -29.71
C LEU A 221 1.05 -1.32 -28.22
N PHE A 222 2.07 -2.10 -27.92
CA PHE A 222 2.48 -2.46 -26.57
C PHE A 222 3.92 -2.03 -26.35
N GLU A 223 4.23 -1.57 -25.15
CA GLU A 223 5.60 -1.20 -24.80
C GLU A 223 6.51 -2.43 -24.83
N LYS A 224 7.68 -2.29 -25.44
CA LYS A 224 8.66 -3.33 -25.67
C LYS A 224 10.06 -2.81 -25.40
N ILE A 225 10.88 -3.64 -24.76
CA ILE A 225 12.31 -3.38 -24.56
C ILE A 225 13.07 -4.40 -25.40
N SER A 226 13.96 -3.92 -26.27
CA SER A 226 14.81 -4.78 -27.08
C SER A 226 16.27 -4.46 -26.86
N TYR A 227 17.10 -5.49 -27.00
CA TYR A 227 18.53 -5.32 -27.21
C TYR A 227 18.82 -5.48 -28.70
N VAL A 228 19.66 -4.61 -29.26
CA VAL A 228 20.07 -4.63 -30.66
C VAL A 228 21.58 -4.62 -30.74
N THR A 229 22.14 -5.27 -31.76
CA THR A 229 23.57 -5.31 -32.05
C THR A 229 23.82 -5.20 -33.55
N LEU A 230 24.95 -4.59 -33.91
CA LEU A 230 25.46 -4.54 -35.26
C LEU A 230 26.18 -5.85 -35.60
N PHE A 231 25.76 -6.44 -36.71
CA PHE A 231 26.46 -7.50 -37.40
C PHE A 231 27.17 -6.90 -38.62
N GLU A 232 28.42 -6.48 -38.40
CA GLU A 232 29.26 -5.77 -39.38
C GLU A 232 29.42 -6.48 -40.73
N PRO A 233 29.63 -7.81 -40.81
CA PRO A 233 29.93 -8.47 -42.09
C PRO A 233 28.89 -8.26 -43.19
N LEU A 234 27.61 -8.09 -42.82
CA LEU A 234 26.51 -7.87 -43.75
C LEU A 234 25.79 -6.53 -43.53
N GLY A 235 26.29 -5.68 -42.61
CA GLY A 235 25.65 -4.41 -42.28
C GLY A 235 24.22 -4.61 -41.76
N TRP A 236 24.03 -5.56 -40.85
CA TRP A 236 22.72 -5.87 -40.28
C TRP A 236 22.61 -5.43 -38.84
N LEU A 237 21.42 -5.03 -38.46
CA LEU A 237 20.98 -4.94 -37.09
C LEU A 237 20.28 -6.24 -36.73
N ILE A 238 20.74 -6.91 -35.68
CA ILE A 238 20.10 -8.10 -35.10
C ILE A 238 19.56 -7.72 -33.72
N GLY A 239 18.31 -8.06 -33.44
CA GLY A 239 17.70 -7.75 -32.15
C GLY A 239 16.68 -8.77 -31.69
N THR A 240 16.39 -8.71 -30.40
CA THR A 240 15.25 -9.38 -29.76
C THR A 240 14.77 -8.55 -28.58
N GLY A 241 13.54 -8.78 -28.14
CA GLY A 241 12.97 -8.04 -27.03
C GLY A 241 11.73 -8.66 -26.44
N GLU A 242 11.38 -8.18 -25.26
CA GLU A 242 10.21 -8.59 -24.48
C GLU A 242 9.24 -7.42 -24.30
N TYR A 243 7.95 -7.74 -24.22
CA TYR A 243 6.92 -6.75 -23.94
C TYR A 243 6.84 -6.48 -22.43
N VAL A 244 6.66 -5.21 -22.07
CA VAL A 244 6.71 -4.75 -20.67
C VAL A 244 5.52 -5.28 -19.86
N ASP A 245 4.35 -5.40 -20.47
CA ASP A 245 3.16 -5.96 -19.80
C ASP A 245 3.34 -7.45 -19.43
N ASP A 246 4.00 -8.23 -20.30
CA ASP A 246 4.33 -9.63 -20.00
C ASP A 246 5.39 -9.72 -18.89
N LEU A 247 6.35 -8.77 -18.86
CA LEU A 247 7.34 -8.66 -17.79
C LEU A 247 6.70 -8.27 -16.45
N ASP A 248 5.79 -7.30 -16.44
CA ASP A 248 5.11 -6.85 -15.22
C ASP A 248 4.25 -7.97 -14.61
N ALA A 249 3.59 -8.76 -15.45
CA ALA A 249 2.83 -9.92 -14.99
C ALA A 249 3.75 -10.96 -14.32
N LEU A 250 4.89 -11.26 -14.94
CA LEU A 250 5.92 -12.13 -14.36
C LEU A 250 6.50 -11.55 -13.07
N ALA A 251 6.70 -10.23 -13.00
CA ALA A 251 7.18 -9.52 -11.82
C ALA A 251 6.25 -9.75 -10.64
N ARG A 252 4.96 -9.48 -10.84
CA ARG A 252 3.93 -9.59 -9.80
C ARG A 252 3.82 -11.02 -9.29
N ALA A 253 3.85 -12.00 -10.19
CA ALA A 253 3.82 -13.41 -9.82
C ALA A 253 5.05 -13.81 -8.98
N SER A 254 6.26 -13.43 -9.42
CA SER A 254 7.50 -13.75 -8.71
C SER A 254 7.57 -13.08 -7.32
N VAL A 255 7.17 -11.80 -7.23
CA VAL A 255 7.11 -11.06 -5.97
C VAL A 255 6.09 -11.72 -5.04
N ALA A 256 4.90 -12.05 -5.53
CA ALA A 256 3.86 -12.67 -4.72
C ALA A 256 4.30 -14.04 -4.15
N GLU A 257 4.95 -14.87 -4.97
CA GLU A 257 5.48 -16.17 -4.56
C GLU A 257 6.54 -16.03 -3.45
N GLU A 258 7.51 -15.15 -3.63
CA GLU A 258 8.58 -14.91 -2.64
C GLU A 258 8.03 -14.37 -1.32
N LEU A 259 7.11 -13.40 -1.40
CA LEU A 259 6.51 -12.80 -0.21
C LEU A 259 5.68 -13.84 0.55
N CYS A 260 4.83 -14.61 -0.13
CA CYS A 260 4.07 -15.70 0.48
C CYS A 260 4.97 -16.69 1.23
N ALA A 261 6.11 -17.08 0.65
CA ALA A 261 7.03 -18.03 1.27
C ALA A 261 7.78 -17.44 2.48
N SER A 262 8.15 -16.16 2.43
CA SER A 262 8.91 -15.51 3.50
C SER A 262 8.06 -15.10 4.70
N LEU A 263 6.80 -14.74 4.48
CA LEU A 263 5.91 -14.16 5.49
C LEU A 263 5.08 -15.21 6.24
N SER A 264 5.07 -16.47 5.79
CA SER A 264 4.43 -17.57 6.50
C SER A 264 5.20 -18.08 7.72
N ALA A 265 6.40 -17.53 8.00
CA ALA A 265 7.35 -18.12 8.93
C ALA A 265 7.41 -17.45 10.32
N GLU A 266 6.89 -16.22 10.50
CA GLU A 266 7.15 -15.43 11.72
C GLU A 266 5.88 -14.71 12.24
N GLY A 267 5.42 -15.10 13.44
CA GLY A 267 4.51 -14.27 14.27
C GLY A 267 2.99 -14.42 14.08
N ASN A 268 2.25 -13.63 14.85
CA ASN A 268 0.77 -13.47 14.76
C ASN A 268 0.36 -12.36 13.77
N ASP A 269 1.35 -11.67 13.20
CA ASP A 269 1.16 -10.57 12.26
C ASP A 269 1.14 -11.12 10.83
N TYR A 270 0.44 -10.44 9.94
CA TYR A 270 0.32 -10.86 8.55
C TYR A 270 0.41 -9.64 7.64
N PHE A 271 0.95 -9.85 6.44
CA PHE A 271 0.89 -8.85 5.38
C PHE A 271 -0.04 -9.32 4.28
N PHE A 272 -0.60 -8.33 3.58
CA PHE A 272 -1.32 -8.54 2.35
C PHE A 272 -0.86 -7.53 1.30
N VAL A 273 -0.94 -7.93 0.04
CA VAL A 273 -0.57 -7.08 -1.09
C VAL A 273 -1.70 -7.11 -2.12
N TYR A 274 -2.13 -5.93 -2.54
CA TYR A 274 -3.13 -5.74 -3.59
C TYR A 274 -2.44 -5.31 -4.90
N ASP A 275 -2.81 -5.94 -6.01
CA ASP A 275 -2.64 -5.37 -7.35
C ASP A 275 -3.83 -4.44 -7.59
N VAL A 276 -3.60 -3.13 -7.45
CA VAL A 276 -4.68 -2.13 -7.49
C VAL A 276 -4.98 -1.74 -8.95
N HIS A 277 -6.22 -1.98 -9.37
CA HIS A 277 -6.73 -1.64 -10.71
C HIS A 277 -7.42 -0.27 -10.73
N ASN A 278 -8.04 0.13 -9.61
CA ASN A 278 -8.72 1.41 -9.47
C ASN A 278 -8.54 2.00 -8.07
N LEU A 279 -7.71 3.03 -7.93
CA LEU A 279 -7.51 3.72 -6.65
C LEU A 279 -8.77 4.46 -6.16
N GLN A 280 -9.79 4.65 -6.99
CA GLN A 280 -11.06 5.25 -6.56
C GLN A 280 -12.03 4.25 -5.92
N GLY A 281 -11.71 2.96 -5.91
CA GLY A 281 -12.58 1.92 -5.35
C GLY A 281 -13.48 1.22 -6.36
N GLY A 282 -14.49 0.50 -5.87
CA GLY A 282 -15.41 -0.32 -6.65
C GLY A 282 -15.28 -1.83 -6.43
N GLU A 283 -16.19 -2.59 -7.04
CA GLU A 283 -16.32 -4.04 -6.84
C GLU A 283 -15.06 -4.84 -7.17
N ASP A 284 -14.30 -4.40 -8.16
CA ASP A 284 -13.06 -5.04 -8.64
C ASP A 284 -11.85 -4.10 -8.53
N PHE A 285 -11.81 -3.25 -7.49
CA PHE A 285 -10.77 -2.22 -7.39
C PHE A 285 -9.36 -2.80 -7.31
N ALA A 286 -9.21 -4.05 -6.83
CA ALA A 286 -7.93 -4.74 -6.74
C ALA A 286 -8.04 -6.24 -6.98
N THR A 287 -6.89 -6.89 -7.18
CA THR A 287 -6.71 -8.34 -7.06
C THR A 287 -5.81 -8.63 -5.86
N MET A 288 -6.13 -9.62 -5.04
CA MET A 288 -5.24 -10.06 -3.96
C MET A 288 -4.03 -10.80 -4.53
N LEU A 289 -2.82 -10.32 -4.28
CA LEU A 289 -1.58 -11.00 -4.68
C LEU A 289 -1.00 -11.84 -3.54
N VAL A 290 -1.04 -11.33 -2.33
CA VAL A 290 -0.45 -11.97 -1.14
C VAL A 290 -1.42 -11.80 0.02
N ASN A 291 -1.69 -12.87 0.76
CA ASN A 291 -2.33 -12.82 2.06
C ASN A 291 -2.05 -14.12 2.81
N SER A 292 -1.12 -14.11 3.76
CA SER A 292 -0.76 -15.32 4.52
C SER A 292 -1.89 -15.79 5.44
N ASN A 293 -2.75 -14.88 5.89
CA ASN A 293 -3.86 -15.16 6.79
C ASN A 293 -5.10 -15.70 6.06
N ARG A 294 -5.29 -15.31 4.80
CA ARG A 294 -6.42 -15.70 3.94
C ARG A 294 -5.91 -16.12 2.54
N PRO A 295 -5.21 -17.25 2.44
CA PRO A 295 -4.67 -17.73 1.18
C PRO A 295 -5.76 -18.05 0.14
N ASP A 296 -7.00 -18.30 0.58
CA ASP A 296 -8.16 -18.51 -0.26
C ASP A 296 -8.50 -17.27 -1.12
N LEU A 297 -8.15 -16.07 -0.67
CA LEU A 297 -8.40 -14.83 -1.40
C LEU A 297 -7.37 -14.56 -2.50
N VAL A 298 -6.20 -15.22 -2.49
CA VAL A 298 -5.13 -14.97 -3.46
C VAL A 298 -5.62 -15.25 -4.88
N GLY A 299 -5.41 -14.29 -5.78
CA GLY A 299 -5.90 -14.29 -7.17
C GLY A 299 -7.34 -13.80 -7.35
N GLN A 300 -8.11 -13.64 -6.28
CA GLN A 300 -9.49 -13.14 -6.36
C GLN A 300 -9.54 -11.62 -6.51
N LYS A 301 -10.60 -11.14 -7.16
CA LYS A 301 -10.96 -9.72 -7.17
C LYS A 301 -11.47 -9.27 -5.82
N ILE A 302 -11.13 -8.05 -5.45
CA ILE A 302 -11.40 -7.46 -4.14
C ILE A 302 -12.25 -6.21 -4.32
N SER A 303 -13.38 -6.19 -3.62
CA SER A 303 -14.28 -5.03 -3.50
C SER A 303 -13.92 -4.18 -2.29
N ASP A 304 -14.09 -2.87 -2.40
CA ASP A 304 -14.01 -1.93 -1.28
C ASP A 304 -15.33 -1.84 -0.49
N ASP A 305 -16.44 -2.35 -1.05
CA ASP A 305 -17.72 -2.54 -0.37
C ASP A 305 -17.70 -3.80 0.50
N TYR A 306 -16.88 -3.75 1.55
CA TYR A 306 -16.70 -4.83 2.51
C TYR A 306 -16.55 -4.24 3.92
N PRO A 307 -17.67 -3.97 4.62
CA PRO A 307 -17.63 -3.49 5.99
C PRO A 307 -17.15 -4.59 6.95
N ASP A 308 -16.48 -4.19 8.03
CA ASP A 308 -16.16 -5.10 9.12
C ASP A 308 -17.39 -5.44 9.99
N ALA A 309 -17.18 -6.26 11.03
CA ALA A 309 -18.24 -6.68 11.97
C ALA A 309 -18.95 -5.53 12.70
N HIS A 310 -18.36 -4.34 12.70
CA HIS A 310 -18.91 -3.13 13.32
C HIS A 310 -19.38 -2.09 12.28
N GLY A 311 -19.38 -2.44 10.99
CA GLY A 311 -19.81 -1.55 9.90
C GLY A 311 -18.72 -0.63 9.36
N THR A 312 -17.45 -0.79 9.76
CA THR A 312 -16.36 0.06 9.28
C THR A 312 -15.96 -0.33 7.87
N GLU A 313 -16.08 0.61 6.92
CA GLU A 313 -15.67 0.42 5.52
C GLU A 313 -14.15 0.59 5.36
N PHE A 314 -13.37 -0.24 6.06
CA PHE A 314 -11.93 -0.05 6.23
C PHE A 314 -11.13 0.01 4.93
N ARG A 315 -11.57 -0.67 3.86
CA ARG A 315 -10.93 -0.59 2.53
C ARG A 315 -11.11 0.77 1.86
N LYS A 316 -12.26 1.42 2.05
CA LYS A 316 -12.47 2.80 1.55
C LYS A 316 -11.55 3.77 2.29
N ILE A 317 -11.36 3.56 3.59
CA ILE A 317 -10.43 4.34 4.42
C ILE A 317 -8.97 4.10 3.98
N PHE A 318 -8.58 2.87 3.65
CA PHE A 318 -7.26 2.58 3.06
C PHE A 318 -7.04 3.42 1.80
N LEU A 319 -7.96 3.34 0.85
CA LEU A 319 -7.85 4.02 -0.43
C LEU A 319 -7.82 5.54 -0.28
N GLU A 320 -8.67 6.10 0.59
CA GLU A 320 -8.66 7.54 0.87
C GLU A 320 -7.34 8.01 1.48
N GLY A 321 -6.84 7.30 2.49
CA GLY A 321 -5.56 7.63 3.11
C GLY A 321 -4.40 7.54 2.12
N ILE A 322 -4.31 6.45 1.35
CA ILE A 322 -3.26 6.28 0.33
C ILE A 322 -3.32 7.39 -0.73
N ARG A 323 -4.50 7.79 -1.19
CA ARG A 323 -4.65 8.90 -2.16
C ARG A 323 -4.15 10.24 -1.61
N ASN A 324 -4.36 10.50 -0.33
CA ASN A 324 -4.07 11.80 0.28
C ASN A 324 -2.62 11.91 0.77
N THR A 325 -2.08 10.85 1.36
CA THR A 325 -0.80 10.87 2.07
C THR A 325 0.20 9.80 1.60
N GLY A 326 -0.21 8.86 0.75
CA GLY A 326 0.62 7.73 0.30
C GLY A 326 0.64 6.54 1.27
N GLU A 327 0.36 6.77 2.54
CA GLU A 327 0.28 5.76 3.61
C GLU A 327 -0.83 6.11 4.61
N THR A 328 -1.40 5.12 5.30
CA THR A 328 -2.43 5.34 6.33
C THR A 328 -2.46 4.23 7.36
N TYR A 329 -2.94 4.56 8.55
CA TYR A 329 -3.24 3.60 9.61
C TYR A 329 -4.74 3.51 9.79
N VAL A 330 -5.27 2.29 9.77
CA VAL A 330 -6.70 2.04 9.97
C VAL A 330 -6.87 1.00 11.06
N VAL A 331 -7.72 1.30 12.02
CA VAL A 331 -8.16 0.35 13.04
C VAL A 331 -9.48 -0.23 12.58
N TYR A 332 -9.56 -1.54 12.46
CA TYR A 332 -10.75 -2.26 11.99
C TYR A 332 -10.80 -3.66 12.59
N TRP A 333 -11.97 -4.27 12.51
CA TRP A 333 -12.18 -5.63 12.99
C TRP A 333 -11.98 -6.62 11.84
N TYR A 334 -11.12 -7.61 12.06
CA TYR A 334 -10.89 -8.66 11.09
C TYR A 334 -11.07 -10.02 11.74
N GLN A 335 -11.77 -10.91 11.05
CA GLN A 335 -11.93 -12.27 11.53
C GLN A 335 -10.58 -12.98 11.46
N LYS A 336 -10.06 -13.38 12.63
CA LYS A 336 -8.90 -14.27 12.71
C LYS A 336 -9.29 -15.67 12.23
N PRO A 337 -8.38 -16.44 11.59
CA PRO A 337 -8.64 -17.80 11.12
C PRO A 337 -9.15 -18.74 12.21
#